data_AF-A0A956BYZ7-F1
#
_entry.id   AF-A0A956BYZ7-F1
#
_cell.length_a   1.000
_cell.length_b   1.000
_cell.length_c   1.000
_cell.angle_alpha   90.00
_cell.angle_beta   90.00
_cell.angle_gamma   90.00
#
_symmetry.space_group_name_H-M   'P 1'
#
loop_
_entity.id
_entity.type
_entity.pdbx_description
1 polymer ?
#
loop_
_entity_poly.entity_id
_entity_poly.type
_entity_poly.pdbx_seq_one_letter_code
_entity_poly.pdbx_strand_id
1 'polypeptide(L)'
;MVRIALLSLLVVGPGCSMNRLTANTTADVFKEAAPAFDHHWDYEFAGAAAPSNLMQLEGFLRVVPENRTLLIELARGYTAYAYGWIEDEKEIASQEDMEREEHLAHRARLMYLRARDLAFRDLEQDAEGVTAMRRRPLPDFQKFLAAHFVDKEQAEGLFWAGYAWGSAINLSREDPTMIADLGYAKALVEHSAVLDE
;
A
#
# COMPACT_ATOMS: atom_id res chain seq x y z
N MET A 1 -37.50 -22.60 50.30
CA MET A 1 -38.18 -21.98 49.14
C MET A 1 -37.25 -20.88 48.61
N VAL A 2 -36.28 -21.25 47.79
CA VAL A 2 -36.20 -20.94 46.34
C VAL A 2 -36.34 -19.45 46.05
N ARG A 3 -35.23 -18.83 45.65
CA ARG A 3 -35.14 -17.84 44.57
C ARG A 3 -33.67 -17.67 44.19
N ILE A 4 -33.21 -18.55 43.31
CA ILE A 4 -31.91 -18.43 42.63
C ILE A 4 -32.08 -17.27 41.63
N ALA A 5 -31.38 -16.16 41.87
CA ALA A 5 -31.28 -15.07 40.90
C ALA A 5 -30.22 -15.44 39.86
N LEU A 6 -30.65 -16.04 38.74
CA LEU A 6 -29.83 -16.10 37.54
C LEU A 6 -29.91 -14.75 36.83
N LEU A 7 -28.88 -13.91 37.01
CA LEU A 7 -28.60 -12.82 36.09
C LEU A 7 -27.96 -13.43 34.83
N SER A 8 -28.78 -13.82 33.88
CA SER A 8 -28.35 -14.15 32.52
C SER A 8 -28.07 -12.85 31.77
N LEU A 9 -26.83 -12.36 31.88
CA LEU A 9 -26.31 -11.25 31.09
C LEU A 9 -25.90 -11.78 29.70
N LEU A 10 -26.87 -12.03 28.83
CA LEU A 10 -26.65 -12.21 27.39
C LEU A 10 -26.66 -10.84 26.72
N VAL A 11 -25.51 -10.15 26.75
CA VAL A 11 -25.24 -9.06 25.81
C VAL A 11 -24.92 -9.71 24.48
N VAL A 12 -25.96 -10.05 23.70
CA VAL A 12 -25.81 -10.25 22.26
C VAL A 12 -25.85 -8.86 21.65
N GLY A 13 -24.70 -8.18 21.68
CA GLY A 13 -24.51 -7.01 20.84
C GLY A 13 -24.65 -7.41 19.36
N PRO A 14 -25.08 -6.50 18.48
CA PRO A 14 -25.13 -6.78 17.05
C PRO A 14 -23.75 -7.24 16.62
N GLY A 15 -23.67 -8.39 15.95
CA GLY A 15 -22.42 -9.03 15.61
C GLY A 15 -21.44 -8.03 15.00
N CYS A 16 -20.35 -7.75 15.73
CA CYS A 16 -19.07 -7.50 15.08
C CYS A 16 -18.92 -8.64 14.09
N SER A 17 -19.09 -8.35 12.80
CA SER A 17 -19.12 -9.33 11.72
C SER A 17 -18.02 -10.36 11.97
N MET A 18 -18.39 -11.63 12.21
CA MET A 18 -17.40 -12.70 12.42
C MET A 18 -16.39 -12.70 11.26
N ASN A 19 -16.87 -12.38 10.05
CA ASN A 19 -16.04 -12.24 8.86
C ASN A 19 -14.99 -11.12 8.98
N ARG A 20 -15.29 -9.99 9.64
CA ARG A 20 -14.31 -8.92 9.88
C ARG A 20 -13.26 -9.33 10.92
N LEU A 21 -13.69 -9.97 12.02
CA LEU A 21 -12.75 -10.48 13.02
C LEU A 21 -11.82 -11.52 12.39
N THR A 22 -12.36 -12.50 11.68
CA THR A 22 -11.58 -13.51 10.98
C THR A 22 -10.65 -12.89 9.95
N ALA A 23 -11.13 -11.96 9.10
CA ALA A 23 -10.29 -11.34 8.09
C ALA A 23 -9.17 -10.47 8.69
N ASN A 24 -9.40 -9.79 9.81
CA ASN A 24 -8.34 -9.07 10.52
C ASN A 24 -7.29 -10.05 11.08
N THR A 25 -7.69 -11.14 11.72
CA THR A 25 -6.73 -12.15 12.19
C THR A 25 -5.95 -12.80 11.05
N THR A 26 -6.58 -12.97 9.88
CA THR A 26 -5.92 -13.46 8.68
C THR A 26 -4.88 -12.45 8.16
N ALA A 27 -5.16 -11.15 8.21
CA ALA A 27 -4.20 -10.12 7.85
C ALA A 27 -2.93 -10.16 8.72
N ASP A 28 -3.08 -10.37 10.03
CA ASP A 28 -1.95 -10.49 10.95
C ASP A 28 -1.08 -11.72 10.61
N VAL A 29 -1.72 -12.86 10.31
CA VAL A 29 -1.01 -14.07 9.85
C VAL A 29 -0.25 -13.81 8.55
N PHE A 30 -0.82 -13.05 7.61
CA PHE A 30 -0.12 -12.69 6.37
C PHE A 30 1.12 -11.85 6.64
N LYS A 31 1.05 -10.87 7.55
CA LYS A 31 2.21 -10.07 7.95
C LYS A 31 3.31 -10.93 8.54
N GLU A 32 2.96 -11.87 9.42
CA GLU A 32 3.93 -12.81 10.01
C GLU A 32 4.52 -13.77 8.95
N ALA A 33 3.75 -14.12 7.92
CA ALA A 33 4.18 -15.01 6.85
C ALA A 33 4.94 -14.31 5.72
N ALA A 34 4.88 -12.98 5.61
CA ALA A 34 5.52 -12.20 4.53
C ALA A 34 7.01 -12.54 4.31
N PRO A 35 7.84 -12.75 5.35
CA PRO A 35 9.25 -13.13 5.16
C PRO A 35 9.46 -14.43 4.38
N ALA A 36 8.47 -15.34 4.33
CA ALA A 36 8.57 -16.57 3.53
C ALA A 36 8.62 -16.28 2.02
N PHE A 37 7.98 -15.19 1.59
CA PHE A 37 8.05 -14.72 0.21
C PHE A 37 9.35 -13.91 -0.01
N ASP A 38 9.70 -13.01 0.91
CA ASP A 38 10.91 -12.16 0.81
C ASP A 38 12.22 -12.96 0.80
N HIS A 39 12.23 -14.12 1.48
CA HIS A 39 13.38 -15.03 1.51
C HIS A 39 13.24 -16.22 0.54
N HIS A 40 12.28 -16.18 -0.39
CA HIS A 40 12.16 -17.23 -1.37
C HIS A 40 13.36 -17.23 -2.32
N TRP A 41 13.99 -18.39 -2.50
CA TRP A 41 15.26 -18.52 -3.23
C TRP A 41 15.09 -18.60 -4.74
N ASP A 42 13.89 -18.93 -5.23
CA ASP A 42 13.59 -19.08 -6.66
C ASP A 42 12.85 -17.84 -7.17
N TYR A 43 13.55 -17.03 -7.96
CA TYR A 43 13.04 -15.79 -8.52
C TYR A 43 11.87 -16.01 -9.50
N GLU A 44 11.96 -17.03 -10.35
CA GLU A 44 10.92 -17.31 -11.36
C GLU A 44 9.65 -17.84 -10.69
N PHE A 45 9.81 -18.75 -9.72
CA PHE A 45 8.69 -19.28 -8.96
C PHE A 45 7.99 -18.20 -8.15
N ALA A 46 8.75 -17.34 -7.46
CA ALA A 46 8.20 -16.21 -6.72
C ALA A 46 7.46 -15.23 -7.64
N GLY A 47 8.02 -14.94 -8.82
CA GLY A 47 7.40 -14.08 -9.83
C GLY A 47 6.08 -14.63 -10.37
N ALA A 48 6.02 -15.93 -10.63
CA ALA A 48 4.80 -16.60 -11.06
C ALA A 48 3.72 -16.62 -9.97
N ALA A 49 4.12 -16.67 -8.69
CA ALA A 49 3.21 -16.68 -7.55
C ALA A 49 2.69 -15.27 -7.15
N ALA A 50 3.51 -14.23 -7.33
CA ALA A 50 3.22 -12.88 -6.84
C ALA A 50 1.85 -12.33 -7.27
N PRO A 51 1.43 -12.40 -8.56
CA PRO A 51 0.15 -11.85 -8.98
C PRO A 51 -1.04 -12.51 -8.28
N SER A 52 -0.98 -13.84 -8.09
CA SER A 52 -2.05 -14.58 -7.43
C SER A 52 -2.15 -14.21 -5.95
N ASN A 53 -1.01 -14.03 -5.28
CA ASN A 53 -0.96 -13.58 -3.89
C ASN A 53 -1.54 -12.16 -3.74
N LEU A 54 -1.12 -11.20 -4.59
CA LEU A 54 -1.66 -9.84 -4.58
C LEU A 54 -3.18 -9.83 -4.80
N MET A 55 -3.68 -10.60 -5.76
CA MET A 55 -5.13 -10.69 -6.00
C MET A 55 -5.90 -11.33 -4.84
N GLN A 56 -5.30 -12.29 -4.14
CA GLN A 56 -5.88 -12.88 -2.94
C GLN A 56 -5.97 -11.84 -1.81
N LEU A 57 -4.91 -11.09 -1.56
CA LEU A 57 -4.88 -10.01 -0.56
C LEU A 57 -5.89 -8.89 -0.90
N GLU A 58 -6.04 -8.51 -2.17
CA GLU A 58 -7.10 -7.59 -2.63
C GLU A 58 -8.51 -8.13 -2.31
N GLY A 59 -8.70 -9.44 -2.47
CA GLY A 59 -9.93 -10.13 -2.08
C GLY A 59 -10.24 -9.99 -0.59
N PHE A 60 -9.23 -10.18 0.27
CA PHE A 60 -9.37 -9.96 1.71
C PHE A 60 -9.61 -8.50 2.07
N LEU A 61 -8.89 -7.57 1.43
CA LEU A 61 -9.06 -6.14 1.62
C LEU A 61 -10.49 -5.71 1.27
N ARG A 62 -11.15 -6.35 0.29
CA ARG A 62 -12.56 -6.07 -0.01
C ARG A 62 -13.51 -6.42 1.16
N VAL A 63 -13.15 -7.40 2.00
CA VAL A 63 -13.93 -7.78 3.19
C VAL A 63 -13.63 -6.85 4.37
N VAL A 64 -12.37 -6.42 4.53
CA VAL A 64 -11.88 -5.52 5.59
C VAL A 64 -11.17 -4.30 5.00
N PRO A 65 -11.92 -3.35 4.40
CA PRO A 65 -11.36 -2.27 3.56
C PRO A 65 -10.49 -1.25 4.30
N GLU A 66 -10.56 -1.22 5.62
CA GLU A 66 -9.82 -0.30 6.50
C GLU A 66 -8.67 -1.02 7.22
N ASN A 67 -8.42 -2.30 6.92
CA ASN A 67 -7.31 -3.03 7.55
C ASN A 67 -5.96 -2.46 7.08
N ARG A 68 -5.29 -1.73 7.98
CA ARG A 68 -4.00 -1.06 7.73
C ARG A 68 -2.91 -2.02 7.28
N THR A 69 -2.81 -3.19 7.91
CA THR A 69 -1.85 -4.22 7.53
C THR A 69 -2.02 -4.63 6.07
N LEU A 70 -3.25 -4.95 5.61
CA LEU A 70 -3.48 -5.30 4.21
C LEU A 70 -3.22 -4.13 3.26
N LEU A 71 -3.55 -2.90 3.63
CA LEU A 71 -3.30 -1.72 2.81
C LEU A 71 -1.80 -1.53 2.56
N ILE A 72 -0.99 -1.60 3.62
CA ILE A 72 0.47 -1.46 3.53
C ILE A 72 1.10 -2.67 2.85
N GLU A 73 0.74 -3.90 3.20
CA GLU A 73 1.30 -5.11 2.57
C GLU A 73 0.98 -5.18 1.07
N LEU A 74 -0.22 -4.74 0.64
CA LEU A 74 -0.52 -4.61 -0.78
C LEU A 74 0.29 -3.48 -1.44
N ALA A 75 0.45 -2.33 -0.78
CA ALA A 75 1.29 -1.25 -1.32
C ALA A 75 2.73 -1.71 -1.51
N ARG A 76 3.30 -2.41 -0.53
CA ARG A 76 4.60 -3.08 -0.58
C ARG A 76 4.67 -4.08 -1.73
N GLY A 77 3.73 -5.03 -1.76
CA GLY A 77 3.72 -6.12 -2.72
C GLY A 77 3.56 -5.66 -4.17
N TYR A 78 2.67 -4.70 -4.45
CA TYR A 78 2.53 -4.12 -5.79
C TYR A 78 3.80 -3.38 -6.22
N THR A 79 4.42 -2.64 -5.30
CA THR A 79 5.68 -1.93 -5.56
C THR A 79 6.81 -2.92 -5.85
N ALA A 80 6.96 -3.95 -5.02
CA ALA A 80 7.96 -4.99 -5.18
C ALA A 80 7.74 -5.81 -6.46
N TYR A 81 6.49 -6.13 -6.81
CA TYR A 81 6.18 -6.86 -8.04
C TYR A 81 6.51 -6.04 -9.30
N ALA A 82 6.17 -4.75 -9.28
CA ALA A 82 6.48 -3.82 -10.36
C ALA A 82 8.00 -3.72 -10.60
N TYR A 83 8.75 -3.45 -9.53
CA TYR A 83 10.20 -3.31 -9.59
C TYR A 83 10.89 -4.62 -9.93
N GLY A 84 10.56 -5.68 -9.19
CA GLY A 84 11.30 -6.94 -9.21
C GLY A 84 11.11 -7.76 -10.47
N TRP A 85 9.93 -7.70 -11.11
CA TRP A 85 9.61 -8.55 -12.27
C TRP A 85 9.16 -7.78 -13.51
N ILE A 86 8.28 -6.77 -13.37
CA ILE A 86 7.80 -6.04 -14.57
C ILE A 86 8.91 -5.15 -15.14
N GLU A 87 9.64 -4.41 -14.29
CA GLU A 87 10.74 -3.58 -14.75
C GLU A 87 11.95 -4.40 -15.22
N ASP A 88 12.22 -5.56 -14.63
CA ASP A 88 13.25 -6.48 -15.14
C ASP A 88 12.93 -6.95 -16.57
N GLU A 89 11.71 -7.43 -16.81
CA GLU A 89 11.26 -7.76 -18.17
C GLU A 89 11.29 -6.55 -19.11
N LYS A 90 10.98 -5.35 -18.60
CA LYS A 90 11.02 -4.11 -19.37
C LYS A 90 12.44 -3.79 -19.82
N GLU A 91 13.41 -3.95 -18.94
CA GLU A 91 14.82 -3.70 -19.24
C GLU A 91 15.33 -4.68 -20.30
N ILE A 92 14.96 -5.95 -20.22
CA ILE A 92 15.24 -6.95 -21.26
C ILE A 92 14.62 -6.52 -22.59
N ALA A 93 13.34 -6.10 -22.59
CA ALA A 93 12.63 -5.70 -23.81
C ALA A 93 13.22 -4.44 -24.47
N SER A 94 13.79 -3.51 -23.70
CA SER A 94 14.31 -2.22 -24.20
C SER A 94 15.37 -2.33 -25.29
N GLN A 95 16.04 -3.49 -25.38
CA GLN A 95 17.12 -3.73 -26.35
C GLN A 95 16.60 -4.34 -27.66
N GLU A 96 15.36 -4.82 -27.69
CA GLU A 96 14.87 -5.72 -28.74
C GLU A 96 13.49 -5.32 -29.28
N ASP A 97 12.61 -4.82 -28.43
CA ASP A 97 11.18 -4.63 -28.70
C ASP A 97 10.62 -3.41 -27.96
N MET A 98 10.58 -2.27 -28.66
CA MET A 98 10.08 -1.00 -28.12
C MET A 98 8.59 -1.08 -27.74
N GLU A 99 7.76 -1.81 -28.51
CA GLU A 99 6.33 -1.93 -28.21
C GLU A 99 6.12 -2.71 -26.90
N ARG A 100 6.88 -3.79 -26.70
CA ARG A 100 6.87 -4.55 -25.45
C ARG A 100 7.42 -3.73 -24.29
N GLU A 101 8.49 -2.97 -24.49
CA GLU A 101 9.04 -2.07 -23.48
C GLU A 101 7.98 -1.06 -23.00
N GLU A 102 7.32 -0.36 -23.93
CA GLU A 102 6.28 0.62 -23.61
C GLU A 102 5.11 -0.02 -22.86
N HIS A 103 4.67 -1.20 -23.29
CA HIS A 103 3.61 -1.96 -22.61
C HIS A 103 4.00 -2.33 -21.17
N LEU A 104 5.24 -2.80 -20.94
CA LEU A 104 5.72 -3.15 -19.61
C LEU A 104 5.91 -1.92 -18.72
N ALA A 105 6.42 -0.81 -19.28
CA ALA A 105 6.51 0.47 -18.58
C ALA A 105 5.14 0.96 -18.12
N HIS A 106 4.12 0.86 -18.99
CA HIS A 106 2.74 1.19 -18.64
C HIS A 106 2.21 0.29 -17.53
N ARG A 107 2.44 -1.03 -17.62
CA ARG A 107 2.01 -1.99 -16.59
C ARG A 107 2.65 -1.72 -15.23
N ALA A 108 3.97 -1.52 -15.17
CA ALA A 108 4.67 -1.22 -13.92
C ALA A 108 4.17 0.09 -13.30
N ARG A 109 3.94 1.12 -14.12
CA ARG A 109 3.33 2.39 -13.69
C ARG A 109 1.97 2.19 -13.04
N LEU A 110 1.10 1.36 -13.62
CA LEU A 110 -0.21 1.04 -13.03
C LEU A 110 -0.08 0.36 -11.67
N MET A 111 0.86 -0.57 -11.50
CA MET A 111 1.11 -1.24 -10.22
C MET A 111 1.58 -0.24 -9.15
N TYR A 112 2.50 0.66 -9.49
CA TYR A 112 2.93 1.71 -8.56
C TYR A 112 1.83 2.70 -8.20
N LEU A 113 1.00 3.11 -9.17
CA LEU A 113 -0.13 3.99 -8.88
C LEU A 113 -1.17 3.31 -7.99
N ARG A 114 -1.39 2.00 -8.18
CA ARG A 114 -2.23 1.19 -7.29
C ARG A 114 -1.64 1.14 -5.88
N ALA A 115 -0.34 0.86 -5.75
CA ALA A 115 0.37 0.85 -4.47
C ALA A 115 0.27 2.20 -3.75
N ARG A 116 0.53 3.30 -4.46
CA ARG A 116 0.37 4.67 -3.95
C ARG A 116 -1.05 4.87 -3.41
N ASP A 117 -2.07 4.53 -4.18
CA ASP A 117 -3.47 4.77 -3.76
C ASP A 117 -3.88 3.91 -2.56
N LEU A 118 -3.31 2.71 -2.41
CA LEU A 118 -3.48 1.88 -1.21
C LEU A 118 -2.79 2.49 0.01
N ALA A 119 -1.57 3.00 -0.14
CA ALA A 119 -0.86 3.70 0.93
C ALA A 119 -1.58 5.00 1.33
N PHE A 120 -2.13 5.76 0.39
CA PHE A 120 -2.96 6.92 0.71
C PHE A 120 -4.24 6.54 1.47
N ARG A 121 -4.84 5.38 1.19
CA ARG A 121 -5.98 4.87 2.00
C ARG A 121 -5.59 4.53 3.43
N ASP A 122 -4.35 4.13 3.66
CA ASP A 122 -3.81 3.95 5.02
C ASP A 122 -3.64 5.32 5.70
N LEU A 123 -2.98 6.27 5.02
CA LEU A 123 -2.76 7.63 5.52
C LEU A 123 -4.06 8.41 5.83
N GLU A 124 -5.14 8.17 5.08
CA GLU A 124 -6.46 8.76 5.37
C GLU A 124 -7.00 8.39 6.75
N GLN A 125 -6.56 7.26 7.31
CA GLN A 125 -6.97 6.84 8.65
C GLN A 125 -6.21 7.58 9.76
N ASP A 126 -5.06 8.18 9.43
CA ASP A 126 -4.30 9.04 10.34
C ASP A 126 -4.74 10.51 10.22
N ALA A 127 -5.01 10.95 9.00
CA ALA A 127 -5.36 12.33 8.71
C ALA A 127 -6.38 12.41 7.56
N GLU A 128 -7.65 12.53 7.90
CA GLU A 128 -8.74 12.68 6.94
C GLU A 128 -8.46 13.87 5.99
N GLY A 129 -8.53 13.61 4.68
CA GLY A 129 -8.32 14.60 3.63
C GLY A 129 -6.90 14.65 3.06
N VAL A 130 -5.96 13.85 3.55
CA VAL A 130 -4.57 13.79 3.02
C VAL A 130 -4.54 13.48 1.51
N THR A 131 -5.44 12.65 1.00
CA THR A 131 -5.56 12.33 -0.43
C THR A 131 -6.02 13.54 -1.23
N ALA A 132 -6.91 14.36 -0.66
CA ALA A 132 -7.36 15.60 -1.30
C ALA A 132 -6.25 16.66 -1.34
N MET A 133 -5.33 16.62 -0.36
CA MET A 133 -4.18 17.53 -0.33
C MET A 133 -3.22 17.35 -1.51
N ARG A 134 -3.23 16.21 -2.22
CA ARG A 134 -2.50 16.01 -3.48
C ARG A 134 -2.88 17.02 -4.57
N ARG A 135 -4.05 17.65 -4.47
CA ARG A 135 -4.55 18.67 -5.42
C ARG A 135 -4.33 20.10 -4.94
N ARG A 136 -3.75 20.27 -3.76
CA ARG A 136 -3.45 21.57 -3.15
C ARG A 136 -2.00 21.94 -3.45
N PRO A 137 -1.64 23.23 -3.45
CA PRO A 137 -0.24 23.64 -3.64
C PRO A 137 0.71 22.87 -2.71
N LEU A 138 1.87 22.46 -3.23
CA LEU A 138 2.86 21.70 -2.48
C LEU A 138 3.19 22.26 -1.08
N PRO A 139 3.34 23.58 -0.87
CA PRO A 139 3.57 24.13 0.47
C PRO A 139 2.41 23.86 1.45
N ASP A 140 1.17 23.80 0.97
CA ASP A 140 0.01 23.46 1.81
C ASP A 140 0.02 21.97 2.15
N PHE A 141 0.41 21.10 1.20
CA PHE A 141 0.57 19.67 1.45
C PHE A 141 1.65 19.41 2.51
N GLN A 142 2.82 20.04 2.38
CA GLN A 142 3.91 19.91 3.36
C GLN A 142 3.51 20.37 4.76
N LYS A 143 2.77 21.49 4.87
CA LYS A 143 2.22 21.96 6.15
C LYS A 143 1.23 20.97 6.74
N PHE A 144 0.38 20.37 5.91
CA PHE A 144 -0.55 19.33 6.36
C PHE A 144 0.19 18.11 6.89
N LEU A 145 1.22 17.62 6.17
CA LEU A 145 2.05 16.52 6.64
C LEU A 145 2.64 16.80 8.02
N ALA A 146 3.28 17.97 8.19
CA ALA A 146 3.88 18.37 9.46
C ALA A 146 2.89 18.55 10.62
N ALA A 147 1.62 18.87 10.32
CA ALA A 147 0.60 19.09 11.34
C ALA A 147 -0.10 17.79 11.80
N HIS A 148 -0.16 16.78 10.94
CA HIS A 148 -0.99 15.59 11.15
C HIS A 148 -0.21 14.28 11.24
N PHE A 149 1.01 14.24 10.70
CA PHE A 149 1.87 13.07 10.75
C PHE A 149 3.06 13.39 11.65
N VAL A 150 2.94 13.06 12.93
CA VAL A 150 3.89 13.46 13.99
C VAL A 150 4.43 12.27 14.78
N ASP A 151 3.89 11.08 14.55
CA ASP A 151 4.21 9.85 15.26
C ASP A 151 5.01 8.90 14.35
N LYS A 152 5.96 8.17 14.92
CA LYS A 152 6.85 7.25 14.20
C LYS A 152 6.07 6.15 13.47
N GLU A 153 4.96 5.70 14.04
CA GLU A 153 4.10 4.67 13.47
C GLU A 153 3.50 5.06 12.12
N GLN A 154 3.46 6.34 11.80
CA GLN A 154 2.92 6.86 10.55
C GLN A 154 3.96 6.94 9.43
N ALA A 155 5.24 6.71 9.74
CA ALA A 155 6.34 6.79 8.78
C ALA A 155 6.17 5.80 7.62
N GLU A 156 5.80 4.54 7.91
CA GLU A 156 5.72 3.49 6.90
C GLU A 156 4.74 3.81 5.77
N GLY A 157 3.54 4.30 6.10
CA GLY A 157 2.55 4.69 5.10
C GLY A 157 3.03 5.83 4.21
N LEU A 158 3.73 6.81 4.80
CA LEU A 158 4.31 7.94 4.06
C LEU A 158 5.41 7.47 3.11
N PHE A 159 6.29 6.59 3.59
CA PHE A 159 7.34 5.99 2.77
C PHE A 159 6.76 5.29 1.55
N TRP A 160 5.82 4.35 1.74
CA TRP A 160 5.27 3.58 0.62
C TRP A 160 4.43 4.43 -0.33
N ALA A 161 3.71 5.43 0.16
CA ALA A 161 3.01 6.38 -0.69
C ALA A 161 3.99 7.19 -1.55
N GLY A 162 5.04 7.72 -0.95
CA GLY A 162 6.04 8.54 -1.63
C GLY A 162 6.91 7.73 -2.60
N TYR A 163 7.39 6.57 -2.17
CA TYR A 163 8.24 5.68 -2.95
C TYR A 163 7.49 5.18 -4.19
N ALA A 164 6.27 4.63 -4.02
CA ALA A 164 5.49 4.14 -5.16
C ALA A 164 5.15 5.27 -6.13
N TRP A 165 4.79 6.47 -5.65
CA TRP A 165 4.54 7.61 -6.52
C TRP A 165 5.81 8.05 -7.27
N GLY A 166 6.94 8.11 -6.57
CA GLY A 166 8.25 8.40 -7.17
C GLY A 166 8.64 7.40 -8.27
N SER A 167 8.43 6.10 -8.04
CA SER A 167 8.68 5.06 -9.03
C SER A 167 7.76 5.16 -10.25
N ALA A 168 6.47 5.47 -10.05
CA ALA A 168 5.56 5.75 -11.15
C ALA A 168 6.04 6.94 -12.00
N ILE A 169 6.49 8.02 -11.35
CA ILE A 169 7.04 9.21 -12.04
C ILE A 169 8.35 8.85 -12.77
N ASN A 170 9.19 8.02 -12.16
CA ASN A 170 10.44 7.57 -12.76
C ASN A 170 10.24 6.81 -14.07
N LEU A 171 9.16 6.03 -14.19
CA LEU A 171 8.73 5.37 -15.43
C LEU A 171 8.00 6.30 -16.41
N SER A 172 7.80 7.57 -16.04
CA SER A 172 6.99 8.58 -16.75
C SER A 172 7.77 9.86 -17.05
N ARG A 173 9.10 9.79 -17.22
CA ARG A 173 9.97 10.97 -17.35
C ARG A 173 9.68 11.89 -18.53
N GLU A 174 8.90 11.43 -19.49
CA GLU A 174 8.48 12.22 -20.66
C GLU A 174 7.09 12.84 -20.48
N ASP A 175 6.38 12.53 -19.40
CA ASP A 175 5.05 13.06 -19.09
C ASP A 175 5.18 14.24 -18.12
N PRO A 176 5.00 15.49 -18.60
CA PRO A 176 5.14 16.67 -17.75
C PRO A 176 4.13 16.71 -16.60
N THR A 177 2.98 16.06 -16.76
CA THR A 177 1.95 16.01 -15.70
C THR A 177 2.40 15.14 -14.54
N MET A 178 3.06 14.00 -14.83
CA MET A 178 3.66 13.14 -13.82
C MET A 178 4.87 13.82 -13.15
N ILE A 179 5.72 14.50 -13.91
CA ILE A 179 6.89 15.20 -13.36
C ILE A 179 6.48 16.32 -12.38
N ALA A 180 5.37 17.01 -12.65
CA ALA A 180 4.85 18.04 -11.76
C ALA A 180 4.52 17.51 -10.35
N ASP A 181 4.22 16.21 -10.23
CA ASP A 181 3.90 15.56 -8.96
C ASP A 181 5.14 15.16 -8.13
N LEU A 182 6.35 15.27 -8.69
CA LEU A 182 7.59 14.81 -8.03
C LEU A 182 7.80 15.45 -6.65
N GLY A 183 7.43 16.72 -6.50
CA GLY A 183 7.51 17.42 -5.23
C GLY A 183 6.68 16.78 -4.12
N TYR A 184 5.51 16.22 -4.44
CA TYR A 184 4.63 15.57 -3.46
C TYR A 184 5.18 14.20 -3.05
N ALA A 185 5.67 13.41 -4.02
CA ALA A 185 6.34 12.14 -3.75
C ALA A 185 7.56 12.34 -2.84
N LYS A 186 8.40 13.35 -3.14
CA LYS A 186 9.56 13.73 -2.32
C LYS A 186 9.15 14.15 -0.92
N ALA A 187 8.13 15.00 -0.78
CA ALA A 187 7.65 15.47 0.53
C ALA A 187 7.20 14.32 1.44
N LEU A 188 6.53 13.30 0.88
CA LEU A 188 6.14 12.09 1.62
C LEU A 188 7.35 11.31 2.16
N VAL A 189 8.33 11.02 1.30
CA VAL A 189 9.53 10.26 1.70
C VAL A 189 10.39 11.05 2.68
N GLU A 190 10.57 12.35 2.46
CA GLU A 190 11.33 13.20 3.39
C GLU A 190 10.65 13.28 4.76
N HIS A 191 9.33 13.43 4.79
CA HIS A 191 8.59 13.46 6.06
C HIS A 191 8.61 12.11 6.76
N SER A 192 8.52 11.01 6.02
CA SER A 192 8.72 9.66 6.56
C SER A 192 10.08 9.50 7.23
N ALA A 193 11.16 9.97 6.59
CA ALA A 193 12.50 9.86 7.14
C ALA A 193 12.64 10.63 8.46
N VAL A 194 12.05 11.83 8.54
CA VAL A 194 12.03 12.65 9.77
C VAL A 194 11.32 11.92 10.93
N LEU A 195 10.28 11.14 10.65
CA LEU A 195 9.55 10.40 11.68
C LEU A 195 10.23 9.09 12.12
N ASP A 196 11.11 8.52 11.28
CA ASP A 196 11.81 7.27 11.58
C ASP A 196 13.17 7.47 12.29
N GLU A 197 13.70 8.68 12.29
CA GLU A 197 14.87 9.10 13.10
C GLU A 197 14.56 9.15 14.62
#